data_AF-A0A9E2X1X9-F1
#
_entry.id   AF-A0A9E2X1X9-F1
#
_cell.length_a   1.000
_cell.length_b   1.000
_cell.length_c   1.000
_cell.angle_alpha   90.00
_cell.angle_beta   90.00
_cell.angle_gamma   90.00
#
_symmetry.space_group_name_H-M   'P 1'
#
loop_
_entity.id
_entity.type
_entity.pdbx_description
1 polymer ?
#
loop_
_entity_poly.entity_id
_entity_poly.type
_entity_poly.pdbx_seq_one_letter_code
_entity_poly.pdbx_strand_id
1 'polypeptide(L)'
;MGEISRQQEPDPASRAQEGVDAPVYTPEGLAEGIPILAVEPVFAEILERAGPPRFRRRRNGFGTLLHIILEQQVSIDAAAAMHAKLLDRCHPLVPQTFLALDDNTLRSCGFSRQKMGYARDLAAMVDGGKFDFVRLGAAEDEAALAELLSVRGIGRWSAEIYLLFALGRPDIWPAGDLGLQVAIGEQLGLDSRASELELRRLGEAWRPWRSVATCLFWQSYLHARGRTAPRLPPDLYA
;
A
#
# COMPACT_ATOMS: atom_id res chain seq x y z
N MET A 1 -19.63 -5.56 -56.22
CA MET A 1 -18.27 -5.38 -55.66
C MET A 1 -18.41 -4.65 -54.32
N GLY A 2 -18.59 -5.40 -53.24
CA GLY A 2 -18.58 -4.86 -51.87
C GLY A 2 -17.66 -5.73 -51.05
N GLU A 3 -16.40 -5.32 -50.93
CA GLU A 3 -15.42 -6.00 -50.08
C GLU A 3 -15.73 -5.70 -48.62
N ILE A 4 -16.15 -6.74 -47.90
CA ILE A 4 -16.30 -6.71 -46.45
C ILE A 4 -14.89 -6.70 -45.87
N SER A 5 -14.43 -5.52 -45.45
CA SER A 5 -13.17 -5.34 -44.74
C SER A 5 -13.25 -6.09 -43.41
N ARG A 6 -12.57 -7.24 -43.31
CA ARG A 6 -12.35 -7.94 -42.04
C ARG A 6 -11.47 -7.04 -41.17
N GLN A 7 -12.07 -6.41 -40.17
CA GLN A 7 -11.30 -5.82 -39.07
C GLN A 7 -10.52 -6.96 -38.41
N GLN A 8 -9.21 -6.90 -38.56
CA GLN A 8 -8.27 -7.82 -37.93
C GLN A 8 -8.34 -7.54 -36.43
N GLU A 9 -8.87 -8.49 -35.65
CA GLU A 9 -8.80 -8.41 -34.19
C GLU A 9 -7.32 -8.30 -33.79
N PRO A 10 -6.96 -7.40 -32.86
CA PRO A 10 -5.57 -7.23 -32.47
C PRO A 10 -5.06 -8.53 -31.83
N ASP A 11 -3.81 -8.86 -32.16
CA ASP A 11 -3.08 -10.02 -31.65
C ASP A 11 -3.21 -10.10 -30.11
N PRO A 12 -3.57 -11.26 -29.51
CA PRO A 12 -3.59 -11.43 -28.06
C PRO A 12 -2.26 -11.06 -27.37
N ALA A 13 -1.12 -11.12 -28.08
CA ALA A 13 0.16 -10.62 -27.58
C ALA A 13 0.19 -9.07 -27.43
N SER A 14 -0.50 -8.33 -28.31
CA SER A 14 -0.68 -6.87 -28.20
C SER A 14 -1.43 -6.48 -26.93
N ARG A 15 -2.44 -7.27 -26.53
CA ARG A 15 -3.17 -7.07 -25.25
C ARG A 15 -2.32 -7.43 -24.03
N ALA A 16 -1.37 -8.35 -24.16
CA ALA A 16 -0.46 -8.72 -23.08
C ALA A 16 0.64 -7.65 -22.85
N GLN A 17 1.05 -6.93 -23.90
CA GLN A 17 2.00 -5.81 -23.79
C GLN A 17 1.37 -4.53 -23.21
N GLU A 18 0.08 -4.26 -23.47
CA GLU A 18 -0.65 -3.11 -22.90
C GLU A 18 -0.81 -3.17 -21.36
N GLY A 19 -0.50 -4.33 -20.75
CA GLY A 19 -0.56 -4.53 -19.29
C GLY A 19 0.66 -4.02 -18.50
N VAL A 20 1.74 -3.61 -19.16
CA VAL A 20 3.02 -3.25 -18.52
C VAL A 20 3.08 -1.76 -18.09
N ASP A 21 2.23 -0.91 -18.68
CA ASP A 21 2.28 0.56 -18.58
C ASP A 21 1.07 1.22 -17.89
N ALA A 22 0.20 0.46 -17.22
CA ALA A 22 -0.89 1.07 -16.45
C ALA A 22 -0.33 2.02 -15.37
N PRO A 23 -0.85 3.25 -15.20
CA PRO A 23 -0.17 4.30 -14.48
C PRO A 23 0.01 3.92 -13.00
N VAL A 24 1.28 3.75 -12.65
CA VAL A 24 1.82 3.90 -11.30
C VAL A 24 1.61 5.36 -10.93
N TYR A 25 0.40 5.70 -10.45
CA TYR A 25 0.07 7.07 -10.11
C TYR A 25 0.90 7.46 -8.89
N THR A 26 1.92 8.27 -9.11
CA THR A 26 2.63 8.98 -8.04
C THR A 26 1.68 10.03 -7.48
N PRO A 27 1.30 10.00 -6.19
CA PRO A 27 0.73 11.18 -5.55
C PRO A 27 1.50 12.44 -5.95
N GLU A 28 0.77 13.49 -6.32
CA GLU A 28 1.35 14.72 -6.87
C GLU A 28 2.49 15.21 -5.96
N GLY A 29 3.66 15.49 -6.55
CA GLY A 29 4.85 15.94 -5.82
C GLY A 29 5.75 14.84 -5.24
N LEU A 30 5.32 13.59 -5.02
CA LEU A 30 6.21 12.57 -4.42
C LEU A 30 7.46 12.27 -5.26
N ALA A 31 7.35 12.29 -6.59
CA ALA A 31 8.50 12.09 -7.47
C ALA A 31 9.55 13.21 -7.35
N GLU A 32 9.15 14.41 -6.92
CA GLU A 32 10.05 15.56 -6.74
C GLU A 32 11.03 15.33 -5.59
N GLY A 33 10.64 14.51 -4.60
CA GLY A 33 11.53 14.10 -3.52
C GLY A 33 12.68 13.20 -3.96
N ILE A 34 12.58 12.51 -5.11
CA ILE A 34 13.64 11.61 -5.59
C ILE A 34 14.95 12.38 -5.84
N PRO A 35 15.01 13.40 -6.71
CA PRO A 35 16.25 14.14 -6.95
C PRO A 35 16.76 14.87 -5.70
N ILE A 36 15.86 15.27 -4.80
CA ILE A 36 16.23 15.91 -3.52
C ILE A 36 16.94 14.90 -2.61
N LEU A 37 16.40 13.70 -2.47
CA LEU A 37 17.01 12.65 -1.66
C LEU A 37 18.26 12.04 -2.31
N ALA A 38 18.36 12.05 -3.64
CA ALA A 38 19.50 11.49 -4.37
C ALA A 38 20.84 12.18 -4.09
N VAL A 39 20.86 13.32 -3.38
CA VAL A 39 22.10 13.93 -2.89
C VAL A 39 22.75 13.10 -1.76
N GLU A 40 21.97 12.31 -1.05
CA GLU A 40 22.45 11.39 -0.03
C GLU A 40 23.00 10.11 -0.69
N PRO A 41 24.24 9.68 -0.34
CA PRO A 41 24.88 8.53 -0.97
C PRO A 41 24.00 7.27 -0.98
N VAL A 42 23.32 6.98 0.13
CA VAL A 42 22.46 5.79 0.26
C VAL A 42 21.34 5.76 -0.79
N PHE A 43 20.72 6.91 -1.09
CA PHE A 43 19.64 6.96 -2.08
C PHE A 43 20.16 6.99 -3.51
N ALA A 44 21.30 7.66 -3.76
CA ALA A 44 21.97 7.61 -5.05
C ALA A 44 22.31 6.17 -5.45
N GLU A 45 22.89 5.41 -4.52
CA GLU A 45 23.24 4.01 -4.73
C GLU A 45 22.02 3.10 -4.95
N ILE A 46 20.94 3.32 -4.20
CA ILE A 46 19.68 2.60 -4.41
C ILE A 46 19.16 2.86 -5.83
N LEU A 47 19.17 4.12 -6.27
CA LEU A 47 18.70 4.50 -7.61
C LEU A 47 19.56 3.89 -8.71
N GLU A 48 20.88 3.86 -8.54
CA GLU A 48 21.80 3.25 -9.49
C GLU A 48 21.58 1.74 -9.63
N ARG A 49 21.44 1.03 -8.51
CA ARG A 49 21.32 -0.44 -8.52
C ARG A 49 19.90 -0.93 -8.83
N ALA A 50 18.91 -0.35 -8.16
CA ALA A 50 17.54 -0.84 -8.16
C ALA A 50 16.58 0.00 -9.03
N GLY A 51 17.02 1.16 -9.51
CA GLY A 51 16.17 2.10 -10.25
C GLY A 51 15.19 2.87 -9.34
N PRO A 52 14.40 3.78 -9.92
CA PRO A 52 13.38 4.53 -9.18
C PRO A 52 12.26 3.62 -8.67
N PRO A 53 11.67 3.92 -7.50
CA PRO A 53 10.56 3.15 -6.98
C PRO A 53 9.31 3.35 -7.84
N ARG A 54 8.45 2.32 -7.89
CA ARG A 54 7.09 2.46 -8.42
C ARG A 54 6.16 2.95 -7.32
N PHE A 55 5.78 4.22 -7.34
CA PHE A 55 4.82 4.78 -6.39
C PHE A 55 3.42 4.21 -6.59
N ARG A 56 2.88 3.57 -5.55
CA ARG A 56 1.52 3.02 -5.59
C ARG A 56 0.57 4.03 -4.97
N ARG A 57 -0.52 4.37 -5.63
CA ARG A 57 -1.64 5.06 -5.00
C ARG A 57 -2.80 4.10 -4.84
N ARG A 58 -3.31 4.02 -3.62
CA ARG A 58 -4.52 3.26 -3.30
C ARG A 58 -5.71 4.21 -3.21
N ARG A 59 -6.91 3.72 -3.52
CA ARG A 59 -8.14 4.50 -3.36
C ARG A 59 -8.35 4.85 -1.89
N ASN A 60 -8.70 6.10 -1.59
CA ASN A 60 -9.17 6.47 -0.26
C ASN A 60 -10.53 5.79 0.01
N GLY A 61 -10.59 4.87 0.97
CA GLY A 61 -11.84 4.22 1.33
C GLY A 61 -11.71 2.94 2.16
N PHE A 62 -12.88 2.32 2.38
CA PHE A 62 -13.07 1.09 3.15
C PHE A 62 -12.23 -0.08 2.63
N GLY A 63 -12.27 -0.33 1.31
CA GLY A 63 -11.55 -1.44 0.68
C GLY A 63 -10.04 -1.39 0.95
N THR A 64 -9.44 -0.21 0.93
CA THR A 64 -8.01 -0.03 1.20
C THR A 64 -7.66 -0.24 2.68
N LEU A 65 -8.47 0.28 3.60
CA LEU A 65 -8.20 0.06 5.03
C LEU A 65 -8.41 -1.41 5.41
N LEU A 66 -9.41 -2.07 4.80
CA LEU A 66 -9.62 -3.51 4.93
C LEU A 66 -8.45 -4.33 4.36
N HIS A 67 -7.91 -3.92 3.21
CA HIS A 67 -6.72 -4.55 2.64
C HIS A 67 -5.49 -4.42 3.56
N ILE A 68 -5.30 -3.26 4.20
CA ILE A 68 -4.21 -3.08 5.18
C ILE A 68 -4.37 -4.00 6.39
N ILE A 69 -5.60 -4.26 6.86
CA ILE A 69 -5.86 -5.27 7.89
C ILE A 69 -5.39 -6.66 7.42
N LEU A 70 -5.64 -7.01 6.15
CA LEU A 70 -5.15 -8.26 5.56
C LEU A 70 -3.62 -8.31 5.49
N GLU A 71 -2.95 -7.20 5.18
CA GLU A 71 -1.48 -7.11 5.10
C GLU A 71 -0.75 -7.29 6.44
N GLN A 72 -1.43 -7.12 7.58
CA GLN A 72 -0.80 -7.27 8.89
C GLN A 72 -0.16 -8.65 9.09
N GLN A 73 1.13 -8.68 9.44
CA GLN A 73 1.89 -9.88 9.84
C GLN A 73 1.94 -11.00 8.77
N VAL A 74 1.72 -10.67 7.50
CA VAL A 74 1.83 -11.62 6.37
C VAL A 74 2.64 -11.01 5.23
N SER A 75 2.99 -11.81 4.23
CA SER A 75 3.61 -11.28 3.02
C SER A 75 2.61 -10.48 2.17
N ILE A 76 3.12 -9.52 1.40
CA ILE A 76 2.33 -8.74 0.43
C ILE A 76 1.61 -9.64 -0.59
N ASP A 77 2.20 -10.77 -0.99
CA ASP A 77 1.58 -11.71 -1.92
C ASP A 77 0.44 -12.49 -1.27
N ALA A 78 0.61 -12.89 0.00
CA ALA A 78 -0.45 -13.56 0.77
C ALA A 78 -1.64 -12.62 0.97
N ALA A 79 -1.40 -11.36 1.32
CA ALA A 79 -2.46 -10.36 1.47
C ALA A 79 -3.19 -10.08 0.16
N ALA A 80 -2.47 -9.97 -0.97
CA ALA A 80 -3.06 -9.83 -2.29
C ALA A 80 -3.96 -11.03 -2.65
N ALA A 81 -3.50 -12.25 -2.38
CA ALA A 81 -4.30 -13.46 -2.60
C ALA A 81 -5.54 -13.54 -1.70
N MET A 82 -5.45 -13.10 -0.44
CA MET A 82 -6.60 -13.01 0.47
C MET A 82 -7.64 -12.00 -0.02
N HIS A 83 -7.18 -10.84 -0.51
CA HIS A 83 -8.05 -9.81 -1.06
C HIS A 83 -8.76 -10.28 -2.34
N ALA A 84 -8.05 -10.95 -3.24
CA ALA A 84 -8.66 -11.54 -4.44
C ALA A 84 -9.80 -12.51 -4.09
N LYS A 85 -9.57 -13.44 -3.14
CA LYS A 85 -10.61 -14.35 -2.65
C LYS A 85 -11.79 -13.62 -2.03
N LEU A 86 -11.54 -12.52 -1.33
CA LEU A 86 -12.61 -11.69 -0.75
C LEU A 86 -13.48 -11.07 -1.85
N LEU A 87 -12.88 -10.54 -2.91
CA LEU A 87 -13.63 -9.94 -4.02
C LEU A 87 -14.51 -10.95 -4.77
N ASP A 88 -14.06 -12.21 -4.87
CA ASP A 88 -14.88 -13.30 -5.43
C ASP A 88 -16.15 -13.59 -4.61
N ARG A 89 -16.16 -13.20 -3.32
CA ARG A 89 -17.26 -13.43 -2.38
C ARG A 89 -18.04 -12.16 -2.03
N CYS A 90 -17.45 -10.99 -2.24
CA CYS A 90 -17.95 -9.70 -1.80
C CYS A 90 -17.85 -8.67 -2.92
N HIS A 91 -18.93 -8.51 -3.68
CA HIS A 91 -18.99 -7.54 -4.77
C HIS A 91 -20.33 -6.80 -4.80
N PRO A 92 -20.36 -5.45 -4.79
CA PRO A 92 -19.20 -4.57 -4.60
C PRO A 92 -18.61 -4.72 -3.18
N LEU A 93 -17.31 -4.45 -2.99
CA LEU A 93 -16.68 -4.48 -1.66
C LEU A 93 -17.00 -3.20 -0.89
N VAL A 94 -18.13 -3.21 -0.19
CA VAL A 94 -18.65 -2.10 0.63
C VAL A 94 -19.02 -2.62 2.02
N PRO A 95 -19.19 -1.75 3.03
CA PRO A 95 -19.49 -2.20 4.38
C PRO A 95 -20.70 -3.13 4.48
N GLN A 96 -21.79 -2.83 3.77
CA GLN A 96 -23.04 -3.59 3.83
C GLN A 96 -22.89 -5.02 3.29
N THR A 97 -22.24 -5.16 2.13
CA THR A 97 -22.00 -6.48 1.51
C THR A 97 -20.97 -7.28 2.30
N PHE A 98 -19.99 -6.62 2.91
CA PHE A 98 -19.02 -7.28 3.79
C PHE A 98 -19.68 -7.81 5.07
N LEU A 99 -20.55 -7.01 5.70
CA LEU A 99 -21.28 -7.40 6.92
C LEU A 99 -22.24 -8.58 6.70
N ALA A 100 -22.68 -8.82 5.46
CA ALA A 100 -23.51 -9.97 5.10
C ALA A 100 -22.74 -11.30 5.04
N LEU A 101 -21.39 -11.28 5.05
CA LEU A 101 -20.58 -12.50 4.99
C LEU A 101 -20.51 -13.22 6.34
N ASP A 102 -20.72 -14.53 6.29
CA ASP A 102 -20.54 -15.38 7.46
C ASP A 102 -19.04 -15.64 7.79
N ASP A 103 -18.80 -16.12 9.01
CA ASP A 103 -17.45 -16.39 9.50
C ASP A 103 -16.71 -17.44 8.66
N ASN A 104 -17.42 -18.43 8.11
CA ASN A 104 -16.81 -19.50 7.33
C ASN A 104 -16.28 -18.96 6.00
N THR A 105 -17.04 -18.06 5.37
CA THR A 105 -16.66 -17.35 4.16
C THR A 105 -15.43 -16.49 4.40
N LEU A 106 -15.42 -15.68 5.45
CA LEU A 106 -14.27 -14.85 5.80
C LEU A 106 -13.01 -15.67 6.11
N ARG A 107 -13.14 -16.79 6.84
CA ARG A 107 -12.03 -17.73 7.07
C ARG A 107 -11.51 -18.33 5.75
N SER A 108 -12.40 -18.69 4.83
CA SER A 108 -12.00 -19.21 3.51
C SER A 108 -11.22 -18.20 2.67
N CYS A 109 -11.45 -16.90 2.91
CA CYS A 109 -10.68 -15.81 2.30
C CYS A 109 -9.34 -15.56 2.99
N GLY A 110 -9.04 -16.23 4.11
CA GLY A 110 -7.77 -16.14 4.85
C GLY A 110 -7.79 -15.19 6.04
N PHE A 111 -8.95 -14.70 6.48
CA PHE A 111 -9.03 -13.90 7.70
C PHE A 111 -8.76 -14.76 8.95
N SER A 112 -7.91 -14.24 9.84
CA SER A 112 -7.82 -14.76 11.21
C SER A 112 -9.04 -14.32 12.03
N ARG A 113 -9.32 -14.98 13.15
CA ARG A 113 -10.41 -14.59 14.07
C ARG A 113 -10.30 -13.14 14.51
N GLN A 114 -9.10 -12.67 14.80
CA GLN A 114 -8.83 -11.30 15.20
C GLN A 114 -9.09 -10.32 14.06
N LYS A 115 -8.59 -10.60 12.85
CA LYS A 115 -8.83 -9.75 11.67
C LYS A 115 -10.30 -9.69 11.28
N MET A 116 -11.06 -10.78 11.42
CA MET A 116 -12.52 -10.76 11.21
C MET A 116 -13.21 -9.77 12.16
N GLY A 117 -12.82 -9.78 13.44
CA GLY A 117 -13.36 -8.82 14.42
C GLY A 117 -13.06 -7.38 14.03
N TYR A 118 -11.81 -7.06 13.72
CA TYR A 118 -11.41 -5.71 13.31
C TYR A 118 -12.10 -5.25 12.03
N ALA A 119 -12.21 -6.13 11.03
CA ALA A 119 -12.86 -5.83 9.78
C ALA A 119 -14.37 -5.58 9.94
N ARG A 120 -15.06 -6.34 10.79
CA ARG A 120 -16.48 -6.12 11.09
C ARG A 120 -16.70 -4.86 11.91
N ASP A 121 -15.87 -4.59 12.90
CA ASP A 121 -15.93 -3.35 13.70
C ASP A 121 -15.75 -2.13 12.77
N LEU A 122 -14.77 -2.18 11.85
CA LEU A 122 -14.56 -1.16 10.82
C LEU A 122 -15.78 -1.03 9.91
N ALA A 123 -16.30 -2.12 9.36
CA ALA A 123 -17.45 -2.08 8.46
C ALA A 123 -18.68 -1.48 9.14
N ALA A 124 -19.00 -1.88 10.37
CA ALA A 124 -20.11 -1.33 11.13
C ALA A 124 -19.94 0.16 11.44
N MET A 125 -18.71 0.61 11.72
CA MET A 125 -18.41 2.02 11.97
C MET A 125 -18.59 2.87 10.72
N VAL A 126 -18.18 2.39 9.55
CA VAL A 126 -18.36 3.09 8.26
C VAL A 126 -19.83 3.08 7.84
N ASP A 127 -20.52 1.94 7.93
CA ASP A 127 -21.95 1.82 7.61
C ASP A 127 -22.81 2.72 8.51
N GLY A 128 -22.48 2.79 9.80
CA GLY A 128 -23.13 3.68 10.76
C GLY A 128 -22.70 5.15 10.68
N GLY A 129 -21.87 5.55 9.70
CA GLY A 129 -21.45 6.94 9.50
C GLY A 129 -20.51 7.50 10.57
N LYS A 130 -19.91 6.65 11.41
CA LYS A 130 -18.98 7.06 12.48
C LYS A 130 -17.55 7.30 11.97
N PHE A 131 -17.22 6.79 10.79
CA PHE A 131 -15.93 6.98 10.15
C PHE A 131 -16.13 7.44 8.72
N ASP A 132 -15.54 8.57 8.37
CA ASP A 132 -15.74 9.25 7.09
C ASP A 132 -14.40 9.43 6.38
N PHE A 133 -14.23 8.70 5.28
CA PHE A 133 -13.01 8.74 4.46
C PHE A 133 -12.81 10.07 3.73
N VAL A 134 -13.89 10.79 3.39
CA VAL A 134 -13.78 12.13 2.79
C VAL A 134 -13.20 13.10 3.81
N ARG A 135 -13.75 13.10 5.03
CA ARG A 135 -13.23 13.91 6.13
C ARG A 135 -11.80 13.55 6.50
N LEU A 136 -11.48 12.25 6.55
CA LEU A 136 -10.13 11.76 6.80
C LEU A 136 -9.14 12.26 5.74
N GLY A 137 -9.53 12.24 4.46
CA GLY A 137 -8.69 12.70 3.36
C GLY A 137 -8.36 14.20 3.42
N ALA A 138 -9.29 15.01 3.93
CA ALA A 138 -9.15 16.45 4.09
C ALA A 138 -8.42 16.88 5.39
N ALA A 139 -8.22 15.96 6.33
CA ALA A 139 -7.57 16.26 7.61
C ALA A 139 -6.05 16.46 7.47
N GLU A 140 -5.46 17.21 8.39
CA GLU A 140 -4.00 17.29 8.55
C GLU A 140 -3.42 15.95 9.01
N ASP A 141 -2.13 15.71 8.73
CA ASP A 141 -1.49 14.40 8.93
C ASP A 141 -1.65 13.85 10.36
N GLU A 142 -1.44 14.68 11.40
CA GLU A 142 -1.60 14.26 12.80
C GLU A 142 -3.06 13.97 13.17
N ALA A 143 -4.02 14.73 12.62
CA ALA A 143 -5.45 14.51 12.88
C ALA A 143 -5.93 13.24 12.18
N ALA A 144 -5.52 13.02 10.92
CA ALA A 144 -5.82 11.80 10.18
C ALA A 144 -5.19 10.57 10.85
N LEU A 145 -3.96 10.69 11.35
CA LEU A 145 -3.29 9.64 12.12
C LEU A 145 -4.05 9.30 13.40
N ALA A 146 -4.43 10.30 14.19
CA ALA A 146 -5.18 10.09 15.43
C ALA A 146 -6.54 9.43 15.17
N GLU A 147 -7.24 9.84 14.10
CA GLU A 147 -8.50 9.23 13.70
C GLU A 147 -8.32 7.76 13.29
N LEU A 148 -7.32 7.44 12.48
CA LEU A 148 -7.01 6.06 12.10
C LEU A 148 -6.68 5.20 13.34
N LEU A 149 -5.89 5.73 14.28
CA LEU A 149 -5.53 5.05 15.53
C LEU A 149 -6.72 4.79 16.47
N SER A 150 -7.81 5.55 16.32
CA SER A 150 -9.04 5.31 17.09
C SER A 150 -9.80 4.05 16.65
N VAL A 151 -9.49 3.54 15.45
CA VAL A 151 -10.13 2.36 14.89
C VAL A 151 -9.51 1.10 15.48
N ARG A 152 -10.34 0.25 16.10
CA ARG A 152 -9.88 -1.01 16.68
C ARG A 152 -9.17 -1.88 15.63
N GLY A 153 -7.96 -2.31 15.94
CA GLY A 153 -7.14 -3.14 15.04
C GLY A 153 -6.28 -2.34 14.05
N ILE A 154 -6.38 -1.02 14.05
CA ILE A 154 -5.50 -0.12 13.29
C ILE A 154 -4.45 0.43 14.24
N GLY A 155 -3.28 -0.21 14.26
CA GLY A 155 -2.10 0.32 14.95
C GLY A 155 -1.35 1.36 14.11
N ARG A 156 -0.29 1.93 14.68
CA ARG A 156 0.52 2.99 14.04
C ARG A 156 1.06 2.59 12.67
N TRP A 157 1.58 1.37 12.52
CA TRP A 157 2.00 0.86 11.21
C TRP A 157 0.87 0.93 10.18
N SER A 158 -0.31 0.37 10.49
CA SER A 158 -1.47 0.37 9.58
C SER A 158 -1.90 1.79 9.19
N ALA A 159 -1.89 2.71 10.16
CA ALA A 159 -2.25 4.10 9.92
C ALA A 159 -1.20 4.81 9.02
N GLU A 160 0.09 4.65 9.30
CA GLU A 160 1.18 5.19 8.49
C GLU A 160 1.13 4.64 7.05
N ILE A 161 0.88 3.33 6.86
CA ILE A 161 0.68 2.72 5.54
C ILE A 161 -0.52 3.33 4.80
N TYR A 162 -1.63 3.62 5.51
CA TYR A 162 -2.81 4.26 4.92
C TYR A 162 -2.51 5.71 4.48
N LEU A 163 -1.88 6.50 5.34
CA LEU A 163 -1.52 7.89 5.02
C LEU A 163 -0.58 7.96 3.81
N LEU A 164 0.41 7.06 3.74
CA LEU A 164 1.37 7.00 2.64
C LEU A 164 0.69 6.60 1.32
N PHE A 165 -0.05 5.49 1.29
CA PHE A 165 -0.56 4.95 0.02
C PHE A 165 -1.94 5.47 -0.39
N ALA A 166 -2.87 5.65 0.56
CA ALA A 166 -4.24 6.06 0.26
C ALA A 166 -4.38 7.58 0.17
N LEU A 167 -3.72 8.30 1.10
CA LEU A 167 -3.76 9.77 1.13
C LEU A 167 -2.57 10.41 0.43
N GLY A 168 -1.54 9.64 0.06
CA GLY A 168 -0.40 10.14 -0.72
C GLY A 168 0.46 11.15 0.04
N ARG A 169 0.47 11.12 1.38
CA ARG A 169 1.19 12.12 2.20
C ARG A 169 2.71 11.97 2.02
N PRO A 170 3.45 13.07 1.78
CA PRO A 170 4.88 13.01 1.44
C PRO A 170 5.81 12.70 2.61
N ASP A 171 5.37 12.98 3.84
CA ASP A 171 6.23 12.95 5.02
C ASP A 171 5.84 11.86 6.04
N ILE A 172 5.50 10.67 5.57
CA ILE A 172 5.12 9.53 6.41
C ILE A 172 6.28 8.53 6.53
N TRP A 173 6.49 8.04 7.75
CA TRP A 173 7.61 7.16 8.07
C TRP A 173 7.15 5.92 8.84
N PRO A 174 6.83 4.80 8.16
CA PRO A 174 6.35 3.58 8.79
C PRO A 174 7.49 2.79 9.44
N ALA A 175 8.14 3.37 10.45
CA ALA A 175 9.32 2.81 11.13
C ALA A 175 9.10 1.43 11.76
N GLY A 176 7.84 1.06 12.05
CA GLY A 176 7.47 -0.28 12.53
C GLY A 176 7.45 -1.35 11.43
N ASP A 177 7.63 -0.97 10.15
CA ASP A 177 7.63 -1.90 9.03
C ASP A 177 8.89 -2.75 9.01
N LEU A 178 8.70 -4.07 9.06
CA LEU A 178 9.82 -5.03 9.08
C LEU A 178 10.64 -4.99 7.79
N GLY A 179 9.98 -4.82 6.64
CA GLY A 179 10.67 -4.72 5.35
C GLY A 179 11.57 -3.48 5.31
N LEU A 180 11.08 -2.35 5.79
CA LEU A 180 11.84 -1.11 5.91
C LEU A 180 13.02 -1.25 6.88
N GLN A 181 12.80 -1.83 8.07
CA GLN A 181 13.87 -2.06 9.04
C GLN A 181 15.00 -2.93 8.49
N VAL A 182 14.64 -3.99 7.76
CA VAL A 182 15.62 -4.87 7.11
C VAL A 182 16.35 -4.12 5.99
N ALA A 183 15.62 -3.41 5.13
CA ALA A 183 16.19 -2.64 4.03
C ALA A 183 17.22 -1.63 4.52
N ILE A 184 16.89 -0.84 5.54
CA ILE A 184 17.79 0.17 6.10
C ILE A 184 19.02 -0.49 6.74
N GLY A 185 18.82 -1.59 7.48
CA GLY A 185 19.95 -2.35 8.05
C GLY A 185 20.91 -2.84 6.97
N GLU A 186 20.40 -3.40 5.87
CA GLU A 186 21.18 -3.85 4.72
C GLU A 186 21.91 -2.68 4.04
N GLN A 187 21.26 -1.54 3.87
CA GLN A 187 21.82 -0.37 3.17
C GLN A 187 22.85 0.42 3.99
N LEU A 188 22.71 0.43 5.32
CA LEU A 188 23.62 1.13 6.21
C LEU A 188 24.69 0.22 6.83
N GLY A 189 24.73 -1.05 6.42
CA GLY A 189 25.71 -2.02 6.92
C GLY A 189 25.60 -2.27 8.44
N LEU A 190 24.39 -2.26 8.99
CA LEU A 190 24.18 -2.48 10.42
C LEU A 190 24.28 -3.97 10.76
N ASP A 191 25.03 -4.30 11.80
CA ASP A 191 25.21 -5.69 12.29
C ASP A 191 23.90 -6.35 12.75
N SER A 192 22.88 -5.54 13.04
CA SER A 192 21.57 -6.01 13.45
C SER A 192 20.47 -5.15 12.84
N ARG A 193 19.27 -5.72 12.77
CA ARG A 193 18.07 -4.99 12.33
C ARG A 193 17.86 -3.78 13.24
N ALA A 194 17.84 -2.59 12.65
CA ALA A 194 17.55 -1.37 13.37
C ALA A 194 16.13 -1.41 13.99
N SER A 195 16.04 -0.98 15.23
CA SER A 195 14.78 -0.89 15.96
C SER A 195 13.89 0.23 15.42
N GLU A 196 12.59 0.14 15.70
CA GLU A 196 11.64 1.21 15.34
C GLU A 196 12.08 2.58 15.91
N LEU A 197 12.62 2.61 17.13
CA LEU A 197 13.10 3.84 17.76
C LEU A 197 14.27 4.46 17.00
N GLU A 198 15.23 3.64 16.57
CA GLU A 198 16.38 4.10 15.78
C GLU A 198 15.92 4.60 14.41
N LEU A 199 15.02 3.87 13.74
CA LEU A 199 14.45 4.29 12.47
C LEU A 199 13.71 5.62 12.60
N ARG A 200 12.93 5.84 13.67
CA ARG A 200 12.22 7.10 13.89
C ARG A 200 13.19 8.27 14.00
N ARG A 201 14.36 8.09 14.66
CA ARG A 201 15.40 9.13 14.73
C ARG A 201 16.07 9.36 13.38
N LEU A 202 16.44 8.28 12.69
CA LEU A 202 17.10 8.34 11.39
C LEU A 202 16.23 9.06 10.35
N GLY A 203 14.93 8.75 10.33
CA GLY A 203 13.98 9.31 9.37
C GLY A 203 13.85 10.83 9.43
N GLU A 204 14.17 11.49 10.55
CA GLU A 204 14.07 12.95 10.68
C GLU A 204 14.98 13.69 9.67
N ALA A 205 16.11 13.10 9.28
CA ALA A 205 17.00 13.68 8.28
C ALA A 205 16.39 13.75 6.87
N TRP A 206 15.33 12.98 6.61
CA TRP A 206 14.72 12.85 5.29
C TRP A 206 13.38 13.57 5.16
N ARG A 207 13.02 14.39 6.14
CA ARG A 207 11.88 15.32 5.99
C ARG A 207 12.14 16.33 4.87
N PRO A 208 11.10 16.78 4.14
CA PRO A 208 9.70 16.38 4.24
C PRO A 208 9.34 15.17 3.34
N TRP A 209 10.32 14.36 2.93
CA TRP A 209 10.18 13.33 1.90
C TRP A 209 10.31 11.90 2.45
N ARG A 210 9.92 11.67 3.70
CA ARG A 210 10.06 10.36 4.34
C ARG A 210 9.26 9.26 3.63
N SER A 211 8.14 9.57 2.98
CA SER A 211 7.40 8.60 2.16
C SER A 211 8.19 8.18 0.92
N VAL A 212 8.95 9.11 0.32
CA VAL A 212 9.84 8.84 -0.82
C VAL A 212 11.01 7.98 -0.39
N ALA A 213 11.65 8.34 0.73
CA ALA A 213 12.71 7.54 1.34
C ALA A 213 12.23 6.10 1.63
N THR A 214 11.02 5.95 2.20
CA THR A 214 10.40 4.64 2.46
C THR A 214 10.27 3.83 1.17
N CYS A 215 9.79 4.45 0.09
CA CYS A 215 9.62 3.79 -1.19
C CYS A 215 10.96 3.38 -1.82
N LEU A 216 12.01 4.18 -1.68
CA LEU A 216 13.38 3.85 -2.13
C LEU A 216 13.94 2.65 -1.36
N PHE A 217 13.80 2.61 -0.03
CA PHE A 217 14.25 1.46 0.76
C PHE A 217 13.48 0.18 0.41
N TRP A 218 12.15 0.25 0.24
CA TRP A 218 11.38 -0.91 -0.22
C TRP A 218 11.77 -1.35 -1.63
N GLN A 219 12.11 -0.43 -2.52
CA GLN A 219 12.62 -0.75 -3.86
C GLN A 219 13.94 -1.53 -3.76
N SER A 220 14.87 -1.08 -2.91
CA SER A 220 16.11 -1.81 -2.63
C SER A 220 15.84 -3.21 -2.06
N TYR A 221 14.94 -3.31 -1.08
CA TYR A 221 14.56 -4.57 -0.43
C TYR A 221 14.04 -5.61 -1.42
N LEU A 222 13.16 -5.18 -2.33
CA LEU A 222 12.57 -6.03 -3.37
C LEU A 222 13.62 -6.42 -4.42
N HIS A 223 14.41 -5.46 -4.88
CA HIS A 223 15.47 -5.68 -5.87
C HIS A 223 16.50 -6.70 -5.38
N ALA A 224 16.99 -6.57 -4.14
CA ALA A 224 17.94 -7.50 -3.53
C ALA A 224 17.42 -8.95 -3.43
N ARG A 225 16.09 -9.13 -3.52
CA ARG A 225 15.41 -10.43 -3.46
C ARG A 225 14.94 -10.91 -4.85
N GLY A 226 15.29 -10.20 -5.92
CA GLY A 226 14.83 -10.51 -7.28
C GLY A 226 13.31 -10.39 -7.44
N ARG A 227 12.66 -9.54 -6.64
CA ARG A 227 11.21 -9.35 -6.60
C ARG A 227 10.82 -7.96 -7.06
N THR A 228 9.56 -7.82 -7.46
CA THR A 228 8.89 -6.55 -7.70
C THR A 228 7.70 -6.42 -6.77
N ALA A 229 7.22 -5.20 -6.56
CA ALA A 229 6.00 -5.00 -5.79
C ALA A 229 4.82 -5.66 -6.52
N PRO A 230 3.96 -6.43 -5.83
CA PRO A 230 2.84 -7.08 -6.48
C PRO A 230 1.87 -6.04 -7.02
N ARG A 231 1.24 -6.38 -8.14
CA ARG A 231 0.11 -5.61 -8.64
C ARG A 231 -1.04 -5.78 -7.65
N LEU A 232 -1.53 -4.66 -7.12
CA LEU A 232 -2.74 -4.66 -6.31
C LEU A 232 -3.96 -5.01 -7.19
N PRO A 233 -5.01 -5.60 -6.60
CA PRO A 233 -6.32 -5.72 -7.23
C PRO A 233 -6.83 -4.39 -7.81
N PRO A 234 -7.51 -4.39 -8.99
CA PRO A 234 -7.93 -3.17 -9.67
C PRO A 234 -8.80 -2.22 -8.85
N ASP A 235 -9.65 -2.75 -7.97
CA ASP A 235 -10.54 -2.01 -7.06
C ASP A 235 -9.79 -1.18 -6.00
N LEU A 236 -8.53 -1.51 -5.75
CA LEU A 236 -7.69 -0.81 -4.79
C LEU A 236 -6.94 0.37 -5.38
N TYR A 237 -6.83 0.50 -6.69
CA TYR A 237 -6.20 1.68 -7.29
C TYR A 237 -7.14 2.90 -7.24
N ALA A 238 -6.54 4.08 -7.05
CA ALA A 238 -7.25 5.36 -7.03
C ALA A 238 -7.66 5.81 -8.42
#